data_AF-A0A523X2K5-F1
#
_entry.id   AF-A0A523X2K5-F1
#
_cell.length_a   1.000
_cell.length_b   1.000
_cell.length_c   1.000
_cell.angle_alpha   90.00
_cell.angle_beta   90.00
_cell.angle_gamma   90.00
#
_symmetry.space_group_name_H-M   'P 1'
#
loop_
_entity.id
_entity.type
_entity.pdbx_description
1 polymer ?
#
loop_
_entity_poly.entity_id
_entity_poly.type
_entity_poly.pdbx_seq_one_letter_code
_entity_poly.pdbx_strand_id
1 'polypeptide(L)'
;MKIRLRPYHLGYFVCYFGCLHLKVEDLRKVFWGSQLTTFTEKAYNEDGFNEVISKIKSNPDEIEIEVVQEFDDICIKCNKRIRDEKGSVWGERHSCSSSRDPRMVENVNAENRIILQKLGLQFGSVITLKNLVKLLSNRMPVFTGLEKDSKWQESYEKGFSVLSLLLKQAETFDNTG
;
A
#
# COMPACT_ATOMS: atom_id res chain seq x y z
N MET A 1 4.24 4.14 16.50
CA MET A 1 3.00 3.44 16.05
C MET A 1 3.36 2.42 14.97
N LYS A 2 2.70 1.25 14.94
CA LYS A 2 2.99 0.18 13.96
C LYS A 2 1.87 0.03 12.94
N ILE A 3 2.22 -0.10 11.66
CA ILE A 3 1.33 -0.42 10.55
C ILE A 3 1.79 -1.74 9.92
N ARG A 4 0.87 -2.67 9.72
CA ARG A 4 1.16 -3.96 9.05
C ARG A 4 0.85 -3.80 7.57
N LEU A 5 1.80 -4.13 6.69
CA LEU A 5 1.63 -4.08 5.23
C LEU A 5 2.22 -5.30 4.56
N ARG A 6 1.55 -5.81 3.52
CA ARG A 6 2.14 -6.81 2.62
C ARG A 6 3.14 -6.13 1.68
N PRO A 7 4.21 -6.81 1.25
CA PRO A 7 5.22 -6.22 0.37
C PRO A 7 4.63 -5.58 -0.89
N TYR A 8 3.71 -6.25 -1.58
CA TYR A 8 3.08 -5.69 -2.78
C TYR A 8 2.31 -4.40 -2.50
N HIS A 9 1.68 -4.26 -1.33
CA HIS A 9 0.96 -3.04 -0.95
C HIS A 9 1.86 -1.84 -0.67
N LEU A 10 3.17 -2.01 -0.46
CA LEU A 10 4.09 -0.88 -0.28
C LEU A 10 4.05 0.05 -1.51
N GLY A 11 4.07 -0.52 -2.72
CA GLY A 11 3.95 0.25 -3.96
C GLY A 11 2.58 0.91 -4.10
N TYR A 12 1.50 0.16 -3.89
CA TYR A 12 0.12 0.69 -4.00
C TYR A 12 -0.15 1.82 -3.01
N PHE A 13 0.34 1.68 -1.78
CA PHE A 13 0.24 2.72 -0.75
C PHE A 13 0.93 4.01 -1.21
N VAL A 14 2.14 3.91 -1.77
CA VAL A 14 2.86 5.08 -2.30
C VAL A 14 2.06 5.72 -3.44
N CYS A 15 1.57 4.95 -4.41
CA CYS A 15 0.71 5.47 -5.48
C CYS A 15 -0.52 6.20 -4.94
N TYR A 16 -1.22 5.58 -3.99
CA TYR A 16 -2.43 6.13 -3.40
C TYR A 16 -2.14 7.43 -2.61
N PHE A 17 -0.97 7.53 -1.98
CA PHE A 17 -0.50 8.76 -1.32
C PHE A 17 -0.36 9.94 -2.31
N GLY A 18 0.14 9.67 -3.51
CA GLY A 18 0.28 10.65 -4.60
C GLY A 18 -1.07 11.07 -5.20
N CYS A 19 -1.99 10.12 -5.31
CA CYS A 19 -3.34 10.34 -5.80
C CYS A 19 -4.18 11.22 -4.87
N LEU A 20 -4.17 10.99 -3.54
CA LEU A 20 -4.95 11.81 -2.59
C LEU A 20 -4.50 13.28 -2.48
N HIS A 21 -3.30 13.62 -2.95
CA HIS A 21 -2.85 15.01 -3.04
C HIS A 21 -3.29 15.71 -4.34
N LEU A 22 -3.92 14.97 -5.27
CA LEU A 22 -4.79 15.53 -6.29
C LEU A 22 -6.21 15.53 -5.74
N LYS A 23 -6.93 16.63 -5.92
CA LYS A 23 -8.31 16.78 -5.43
C LYS A 23 -9.16 15.57 -5.82
N VAL A 24 -9.95 15.10 -4.85
CA VAL A 24 -10.86 13.93 -4.87
C VAL A 24 -11.80 13.88 -6.09
N GLU A 25 -11.94 14.98 -6.84
CA GLU A 25 -12.83 15.11 -7.99
C GLU A 25 -12.26 14.59 -9.32
N ASP A 26 -10.93 14.53 -9.50
CA ASP A 26 -10.32 14.11 -10.77
C ASP A 26 -10.11 12.59 -10.88
N LEU A 27 -9.99 11.89 -9.75
CA LEU A 27 -9.74 10.44 -9.72
C LEU A 27 -10.97 9.60 -10.08
N ARG A 28 -12.19 10.15 -9.95
CA ARG A 28 -13.42 9.49 -10.42
C ARG A 28 -13.50 9.39 -11.95
N LYS A 29 -12.78 10.23 -12.69
CA LYS A 29 -12.91 10.32 -14.16
C LYS A 29 -11.74 9.71 -14.94
N VAL A 30 -10.53 9.62 -14.38
CA VAL A 30 -9.32 9.38 -15.18
C VAL A 30 -8.78 7.93 -15.12
N PHE A 31 -9.15 7.15 -14.10
CA PHE A 31 -8.38 5.92 -13.77
C PHE A 31 -9.04 4.57 -14.09
N TRP A 32 -10.32 4.51 -14.49
CA TRP A 32 -10.99 3.22 -14.76
C TRP A 32 -11.84 3.28 -16.01
N GLY A 33 -11.18 3.20 -17.17
CA GLY A 33 -11.81 3.22 -18.49
C GLY A 33 -11.87 1.85 -19.14
N SER A 34 -12.79 0.97 -18.71
CA SER A 34 -13.69 0.29 -19.65
C SER A 34 -14.93 -0.19 -18.90
N GLN A 35 -16.09 0.21 -19.42
CA GLN A 35 -17.44 0.13 -18.84
C GLN A 35 -17.73 1.02 -17.62
N LEU A 36 -18.23 2.22 -17.95
CA LEU A 36 -19.18 2.97 -17.14
C LEU A 36 -20.36 2.07 -16.74
N THR A 37 -20.23 1.39 -15.62
CA THR A 37 -21.33 1.15 -14.71
C THR A 37 -21.19 2.17 -13.59
N THR A 38 -22.27 2.85 -13.25
CA THR A 38 -22.35 3.82 -12.16
C THR A 38 -21.78 3.24 -10.87
N PHE A 39 -20.54 3.59 -10.51
CA PHE A 39 -19.93 3.24 -9.23
C PHE A 39 -20.51 4.13 -8.13
N THR A 40 -21.63 3.69 -7.58
CA THR A 40 -22.09 4.06 -6.24
C THR A 40 -21.32 3.30 -5.15
N GLU A 41 -20.33 2.48 -5.50
CA GLU A 41 -19.54 1.67 -4.57
C GLU A 41 -18.16 2.30 -4.31
N LYS A 42 -17.83 2.54 -3.03
CA LYS A 42 -16.47 2.86 -2.55
C LYS A 42 -15.43 1.96 -3.24
N ALA A 43 -14.25 2.49 -3.55
CA ALA A 43 -13.15 1.62 -3.98
C ALA A 43 -12.92 0.56 -2.89
N TYR A 44 -12.75 -0.71 -3.27
CA TYR A 44 -12.99 -1.89 -2.41
C TYR A 44 -12.15 -1.97 -1.11
N ASN A 45 -11.15 -1.10 -0.97
CA ASN A 45 -10.19 -1.01 0.13
C ASN A 45 -9.79 0.45 0.44
N GLU A 46 -10.58 1.43 -0.01
CA GLU A 46 -10.38 2.87 0.23
C GLU A 46 -10.26 3.19 1.72
N ASP A 47 -11.12 2.59 2.55
CA ASP A 47 -11.13 2.79 4.00
C ASP A 47 -9.80 2.36 4.65
N GLY A 48 -9.23 1.25 4.19
CA GLY A 48 -7.94 0.74 4.70
C GLY A 48 -6.78 1.65 4.31
N PHE A 49 -6.72 2.09 3.06
CA PHE A 49 -5.69 3.03 2.62
C PHE A 49 -5.82 4.39 3.32
N ASN A 50 -7.03 4.93 3.46
CA ASN A 50 -7.28 6.19 4.15
C ASN A 50 -6.84 6.12 5.62
N GLU A 51 -7.11 5.01 6.31
CA GLU A 51 -6.67 4.82 7.70
C GLU A 51 -5.13 4.80 7.81
N VAL A 52 -4.44 4.04 6.95
CA VAL A 52 -2.97 3.99 6.90
C VAL A 52 -2.38 5.39 6.62
N ILE A 53 -2.96 6.13 5.69
CA ILE A 53 -2.50 7.47 5.35
C ILE A 53 -2.75 8.46 6.48
N SER A 54 -3.91 8.40 7.13
CA SER A 54 -4.22 9.24 8.28
C SER A 54 -3.20 9.02 9.39
N LYS A 55 -2.89 7.76 9.72
CA LYS A 55 -1.88 7.38 10.69
C LYS A 55 -0.51 8.00 10.38
N ILE A 56 -0.08 7.91 9.12
CA ILE A 56 1.20 8.46 8.65
C ILE A 56 1.22 9.99 8.72
N LYS A 57 0.14 10.66 8.31
CA LYS A 57 0.06 12.13 8.37
C LYS A 57 0.06 12.67 9.79
N SER A 58 -0.51 11.92 10.74
CA SER A 58 -0.58 12.36 12.14
C SER A 58 0.78 12.34 12.84
N ASN A 59 1.60 11.28 12.64
CA ASN A 59 2.89 11.13 13.33
C ASN A 59 3.92 10.40 12.44
N PRO A 60 4.40 11.02 11.34
CA PRO A 60 5.19 10.32 10.32
C PRO A 60 6.51 9.74 10.82
N ASP A 61 7.15 10.35 11.82
CA ASP A 61 8.46 9.92 12.35
C ASP A 61 8.39 8.74 13.30
N GLU A 62 7.22 8.50 13.90
CA GLU A 62 6.99 7.39 14.83
C GLU A 62 6.46 6.13 14.13
N ILE A 63 6.28 6.16 12.80
CA ILE A 63 5.72 5.03 12.07
C ILE A 63 6.76 3.94 11.86
N GLU A 64 6.40 2.74 12.30
CA GLU A 64 7.04 1.49 11.90
C GLU A 64 6.12 0.71 10.97
N ILE A 65 6.70 0.15 9.92
CA ILE A 65 6.04 -0.77 8.99
C ILE A 65 6.50 -2.19 9.32
N GLU A 66 5.56 -3.07 9.65
CA GLU A 66 5.80 -4.51 9.74
C GLU A 66 5.38 -5.17 8.43
N VAL A 67 6.31 -5.92 7.84
CA VAL A 67 6.07 -6.62 6.57
C VAL A 67 5.42 -7.96 6.83
N VAL A 68 4.15 -8.14 6.45
CA VAL A 68 3.36 -9.33 6.81
C VAL A 68 2.99 -10.18 5.60
N GLN A 69 2.83 -11.48 5.83
CA GLN A 69 2.36 -12.42 4.81
C GLN A 69 0.82 -12.53 4.78
N GLU A 70 0.18 -12.22 5.90
CA GLU A 70 -1.26 -12.32 6.15
C GLU A 70 -2.03 -11.12 5.58
N PHE A 71 -3.36 -11.10 5.80
CA PHE A 71 -4.15 -9.88 5.65
C PHE A 71 -3.55 -8.74 6.47
N ASP A 72 -3.21 -7.65 5.80
CA ASP A 72 -2.60 -6.46 6.40
C ASP A 72 -3.64 -5.39 6.74
N ASP A 73 -3.16 -4.24 7.24
CA ASP A 73 -4.04 -3.17 7.75
C ASP A 73 -4.96 -2.58 6.66
N ILE A 74 -4.56 -2.67 5.39
CA ILE A 74 -5.41 -2.31 4.26
C ILE A 74 -6.46 -3.40 4.03
N CYS A 75 -6.03 -4.67 3.99
CA CYS A 75 -6.91 -5.81 3.75
C CYS A 75 -7.99 -6.00 4.81
N ILE A 76 -7.69 -5.73 6.09
CA ILE A 76 -8.65 -5.95 7.18
C ILE A 76 -9.90 -5.06 7.06
N LYS A 77 -9.79 -3.93 6.35
CA LYS A 77 -10.89 -2.99 6.06
C LYS A 77 -11.49 -3.17 4.66
N CYS A 78 -10.99 -4.13 3.88
CA CYS A 78 -11.48 -4.40 2.54
C CYS A 78 -12.87 -5.02 2.58
N ASN A 79 -13.82 -4.49 1.79
CA ASN A 79 -15.18 -5.02 1.73
C ASN A 79 -15.26 -6.43 1.10
N LYS A 80 -14.22 -6.85 0.37
CA LYS A 80 -14.09 -8.19 -0.20
C LYS A 80 -13.58 -9.21 0.82
N ARG A 81 -13.10 -8.77 2.00
CA ARG A 81 -12.68 -9.67 3.09
C ARG A 81 -13.92 -10.12 3.83
N ILE A 82 -14.18 -11.42 3.77
CA ILE A 82 -15.33 -12.05 4.41
C ILE A 82 -14.88 -13.06 5.46
N ARG A 83 -15.76 -13.31 6.42
CA ARG A 83 -15.56 -14.38 7.41
C ARG A 83 -15.70 -15.74 6.72
N ASP A 84 -14.79 -16.65 7.03
CA ASP A 84 -14.72 -17.98 6.45
C ASP A 84 -14.10 -18.94 7.46
N GLU A 85 -14.87 -19.88 8.03
CA GLU A 85 -14.39 -20.72 9.13
C GLU A 85 -13.17 -21.57 8.79
N LYS A 86 -13.00 -21.92 7.51
CA LYS A 86 -11.83 -22.66 7.02
C LYS A 86 -10.59 -21.77 6.84
N GLY A 87 -10.77 -20.45 6.87
CA GLY A 87 -9.72 -19.48 6.62
C GLY A 87 -9.26 -19.44 5.17
N SER A 88 -8.06 -18.92 4.97
CA SER A 88 -7.40 -18.87 3.67
C SER A 88 -5.89 -18.93 3.81
N VAL A 89 -5.20 -18.95 2.68
CA VAL A 89 -3.74 -18.85 2.60
C VAL A 89 -3.15 -17.59 3.26
N TRP A 90 -3.97 -16.58 3.57
CA TRP A 90 -3.53 -15.30 4.15
C TRP A 90 -4.10 -15.03 5.55
N GLY A 91 -4.77 -15.99 6.16
CA GLY A 91 -5.19 -15.86 7.55
C GLY A 91 -6.30 -16.80 7.97
N GLU A 92 -6.40 -16.96 9.28
CA GLU A 92 -7.43 -17.77 9.89
C GLU A 92 -8.80 -17.07 9.83
N ARG A 93 -9.85 -17.89 9.71
CA ARG A 93 -11.25 -17.49 9.83
C ARG A 93 -11.73 -16.43 8.81
N HIS A 94 -10.93 -16.11 7.79
CA HIS A 94 -11.26 -15.13 6.77
C HIS A 94 -10.70 -15.52 5.40
N SER A 95 -11.39 -15.07 4.36
CA SER A 95 -10.95 -15.21 2.98
C SER A 95 -11.41 -14.01 2.16
N CYS A 96 -10.92 -13.90 0.93
CA CYS A 96 -11.43 -12.97 -0.08
C CYS A 96 -11.38 -13.65 -1.46
N SER A 97 -11.96 -13.00 -2.47
CA SER A 97 -11.91 -13.52 -3.85
C SER A 97 -10.48 -13.85 -4.30
N SER A 98 -9.53 -12.97 -3.99
CA SER A 98 -8.12 -13.14 -4.37
C SER A 98 -7.43 -14.29 -3.62
N SER A 99 -7.84 -14.60 -2.38
CA SER A 99 -7.27 -15.73 -1.62
C SER A 99 -7.86 -17.08 -2.04
N ARG A 100 -8.95 -17.06 -2.81
CA ARG A 100 -9.66 -18.26 -3.32
C ARG A 100 -9.25 -18.63 -4.75
N ASP A 101 -8.66 -17.69 -5.49
CA ASP A 101 -8.11 -17.92 -6.82
C ASP A 101 -6.63 -18.37 -6.72
N PRO A 102 -6.30 -19.63 -7.05
CA PRO A 102 -4.93 -20.13 -6.95
C PRO A 102 -3.92 -19.35 -7.80
N ARG A 103 -4.32 -18.88 -8.99
CA ARG A 103 -3.43 -18.10 -9.87
C ARG A 103 -3.13 -16.73 -9.26
N MET A 104 -4.15 -16.10 -8.68
CA MET A 104 -3.96 -14.84 -7.97
C MET A 104 -3.05 -15.01 -6.74
N VAL A 105 -3.23 -16.09 -5.98
CA VAL A 105 -2.35 -16.42 -4.83
C VAL A 105 -0.91 -16.59 -5.28
N GLU A 106 -0.66 -17.33 -6.36
CA GLU A 106 0.68 -17.50 -6.92
C GLU A 106 1.30 -16.17 -7.36
N ASN A 107 0.56 -15.34 -8.10
CA ASN A 107 1.01 -14.04 -8.55
C ASN A 107 1.36 -13.10 -7.39
N VAL A 108 0.50 -13.01 -6.37
CA VAL A 108 0.74 -12.20 -5.17
C VAL A 108 1.97 -12.70 -4.42
N ASN A 109 2.16 -14.02 -4.31
CA ASN A 109 3.32 -14.59 -3.64
C ASN A 109 4.62 -14.32 -4.41
N ALA A 110 4.60 -14.43 -5.74
CA ALA A 110 5.75 -14.12 -6.59
C ALA A 110 6.15 -12.65 -6.49
N GLU A 111 5.17 -11.74 -6.59
CA GLU A 111 5.38 -10.30 -6.48
C GLU A 111 5.95 -9.91 -5.11
N ASN A 112 5.39 -10.48 -4.04
CA ASN A 112 5.91 -10.27 -2.69
C ASN A 112 7.39 -10.65 -2.57
N ARG A 113 7.78 -11.80 -3.11
CA ARG A 113 9.18 -12.26 -3.09
C ARG A 113 10.10 -11.31 -3.85
N ILE A 114 9.69 -10.83 -5.01
CA ILE A 114 10.46 -9.88 -5.82
C ILE A 114 10.68 -8.57 -5.04
N ILE A 115 9.63 -8.01 -4.45
CA ILE A 115 9.72 -6.76 -3.68
C ILE A 115 10.60 -6.94 -2.45
N LEU A 116 10.39 -8.01 -1.68
CA LEU A 116 11.22 -8.34 -0.51
C LEU A 116 12.69 -8.47 -0.88
N GLN A 117 13.01 -9.20 -1.96
CA GLN A 117 14.37 -9.37 -2.46
C GLN A 117 15.00 -8.03 -2.84
N LYS A 118 14.27 -7.19 -3.60
CA LYS A 118 14.76 -5.86 -4.00
C LYS A 118 15.02 -4.96 -2.80
N LEU A 119 14.15 -4.99 -1.79
CA LEU A 119 14.30 -4.17 -0.60
C LEU A 119 15.31 -4.75 0.39
N GLY A 120 15.68 -6.03 0.27
CA GLY A 120 16.50 -6.72 1.26
C GLY A 120 15.76 -6.93 2.57
N LEU A 121 14.46 -7.23 2.49
CA LEU A 121 13.58 -7.47 3.63
C LEU A 121 13.05 -8.91 3.60
N GLN A 122 12.45 -9.34 4.71
CA GLN A 122 11.73 -10.61 4.82
C GLN A 122 10.38 -10.39 5.51
N PHE A 123 9.48 -11.37 5.43
CA PHE A 123 8.27 -11.33 6.27
C PHE A 123 8.66 -11.31 7.75
N GLY A 124 7.96 -10.50 8.54
CA GLY A 124 8.26 -10.20 9.94
C GLY A 124 9.29 -9.07 10.13
N SER A 125 9.92 -8.56 9.06
CA SER A 125 10.76 -7.37 9.18
C SER A 125 9.95 -6.18 9.67
N VAL A 126 10.49 -5.45 10.65
CA VAL A 126 9.97 -4.16 11.11
C VAL A 126 10.97 -3.09 10.70
N ILE A 127 10.48 -2.02 10.06
CA ILE A 127 11.31 -0.91 9.57
C ILE A 127 10.60 0.41 9.78
N THR A 128 11.33 1.46 10.17
CA THR A 128 10.73 2.81 10.25
C THR A 128 10.30 3.28 8.87
N LEU A 129 9.23 4.06 8.79
CA LEU A 129 8.74 4.63 7.53
C LEU A 129 9.84 5.43 6.82
N LYS A 130 10.63 6.20 7.57
CA LYS A 130 11.81 6.92 7.07
C LYS A 130 12.83 6.00 6.39
N ASN A 131 13.18 4.87 7.02
CA ASN A 131 14.13 3.93 6.43
C ASN A 131 13.52 3.18 5.24
N LEU A 132 12.23 2.87 5.28
CA LEU A 132 11.51 2.29 4.15
C LEU A 132 11.55 3.23 2.93
N VAL A 133 11.26 4.52 3.10
CA VAL A 133 11.33 5.51 2.00
C VAL A 133 12.74 5.61 1.42
N LYS A 134 13.78 5.59 2.27
CA LYS A 134 15.18 5.51 1.79
C LYS A 134 15.46 4.26 0.97
N LEU A 135 14.95 3.09 1.40
CA LEU A 135 15.10 1.85 0.63
C LEU A 135 14.36 1.92 -0.71
N LEU A 136 13.13 2.42 -0.72
CA LEU A 136 12.33 2.60 -1.93
C LEU A 136 13.03 3.53 -2.93
N SER A 137 13.61 4.64 -2.45
CA SER A 137 14.39 5.58 -3.27
C SER A 137 15.54 4.91 -4.01
N ASN A 138 16.25 4.01 -3.31
CA ASN A 138 17.50 3.45 -3.79
C ASN A 138 17.29 2.17 -4.61
N ARG A 139 16.25 1.41 -4.28
CA ARG A 139 16.09 0.02 -4.75
C ARG A 139 14.80 -0.22 -5.54
N MET A 140 13.85 0.72 -5.52
CA MET A 140 12.58 0.59 -6.24
C MET A 140 12.18 1.88 -6.99
N PRO A 141 12.89 2.24 -8.08
CA PRO A 141 12.48 3.33 -8.95
C PRO A 141 11.34 2.95 -9.92
N VAL A 142 11.13 1.65 -10.21
CA VAL A 142 10.08 1.18 -11.13
C VAL A 142 9.00 0.41 -10.37
N PHE A 143 7.75 0.86 -10.50
CA PHE A 143 6.57 0.17 -10.01
C PHE A 143 6.50 -1.23 -10.64
N THR A 144 6.52 -2.24 -9.78
CA THR A 144 6.57 -3.65 -10.22
C THR A 144 5.30 -4.42 -9.99
N GLY A 145 4.29 -3.79 -9.37
CA GLY A 145 3.05 -4.42 -8.95
C GLY A 145 2.26 -5.07 -10.10
N LEU A 146 1.17 -5.74 -9.72
CA LEU A 146 0.33 -6.52 -10.62
C LEU A 146 -0.27 -5.69 -11.77
N GLU A 147 -0.32 -4.36 -11.64
CA GLU A 147 -0.79 -3.42 -12.65
C GLU A 147 0.38 -2.58 -13.18
N LYS A 148 0.93 -2.96 -14.33
CA LYS A 148 2.07 -2.28 -14.97
C LYS A 148 1.60 -1.34 -16.09
N ASP A 149 1.05 -0.19 -15.72
CA ASP A 149 0.70 0.88 -16.67
C ASP A 149 1.51 2.17 -16.33
N SER A 150 1.82 2.97 -17.34
CA SER A 150 2.62 4.20 -17.20
C SER A 150 1.99 5.20 -16.23
N LYS A 151 0.66 5.23 -16.14
CA LYS A 151 -0.08 6.04 -15.16
C LYS A 151 0.18 5.62 -13.72
N TRP A 152 0.43 4.33 -13.46
CA TRP A 152 0.78 3.82 -12.14
C TRP A 152 2.19 4.23 -11.74
N GLN A 153 3.12 4.20 -12.70
CA GLN A 153 4.49 4.68 -12.49
C GLN A 153 4.50 6.17 -12.12
N GLU A 154 3.75 7.01 -12.84
CA GLU A 154 3.64 8.44 -12.53
C GLU A 154 3.04 8.69 -11.14
N SER A 155 1.98 7.95 -10.80
CA SER A 155 1.34 8.04 -9.48
C SER A 155 2.28 7.62 -8.35
N TYR A 156 3.09 6.58 -8.59
CA TYR A 156 4.13 6.12 -7.66
C TYR A 156 5.19 7.20 -7.42
N GLU A 157 5.80 7.73 -8.49
CA GLU A 157 6.86 8.75 -8.39
C GLU A 157 6.37 10.01 -7.69
N LYS A 158 5.14 10.42 -7.98
CA LYS A 158 4.49 11.54 -7.30
C LYS A 158 4.27 11.25 -5.82
N GLY A 159 3.68 10.11 -5.49
CA GLY A 159 3.44 9.71 -4.11
C GLY A 159 4.72 9.60 -3.30
N PHE A 160 5.77 9.06 -3.92
CA PHE A 160 7.11 8.99 -3.35
C PHE A 160 7.67 10.37 -3.03
N SER A 161 7.50 11.33 -3.95
CA SER A 161 7.92 12.73 -3.75
C SER A 161 7.19 13.39 -2.58
N VAL A 162 5.86 13.22 -2.49
CA VAL A 162 5.07 13.78 -1.38
C VAL A 162 5.47 13.15 -0.04
N LEU A 163 5.60 11.83 0.01
CA LEU A 163 6.00 11.11 1.23
C LEU A 163 7.40 11.52 1.70
N SER A 164 8.33 11.71 0.76
CA SER A 164 9.69 12.19 1.07
C SER A 164 9.68 13.62 1.63
N LEU A 165 8.82 14.50 1.11
CA LEU A 165 8.67 15.87 1.63
C LEU A 165 8.07 15.88 3.04
N LEU A 166 7.05 15.04 3.29
CA LEU A 166 6.42 14.91 4.60
C LEU A 166 7.45 14.53 5.67
N LEU A 167 8.29 13.53 5.39
CA LEU A 167 9.33 13.09 6.32
C LEU A 167 10.42 14.14 6.54
N LYS A 168 10.80 14.91 5.50
CA LYS A 168 11.77 16.02 5.65
C LYS A 168 11.21 17.15 6.51
N GLN A 169 9.92 17.47 6.38
CA GLN A 169 9.30 18.51 7.20
C GLN A 169 9.26 18.10 8.67
N ALA A 170 8.95 16.84 8.95
CA ALA A 170 8.90 16.31 10.31
C ALA A 170 10.29 16.41 11.00
N GLU A 171 11.38 16.13 10.28
CA GLU A 171 12.76 16.33 10.77
C GLU A 171 13.12 17.80 11.10
N THR A 172 12.51 18.78 10.42
CA THR A 172 12.81 20.20 10.67
C THR A 172 12.17 20.75 11.94
N PHE A 173 11.07 20.17 12.42
CA PHE A 173 10.43 20.59 13.67
C PHE A 173 11.18 20.12 14.92
N ASP A 174 11.86 18.96 14.85
CA ASP A 174 12.66 18.42 15.95
C ASP A 174 13.97 19.20 16.22
N ASN A 175 14.46 19.98 15.26
CA ASN A 175 15.71 20.75 15.39
C ASN A 175 15.51 22.20 15.87
N THR A 176 14.28 22.56 16.26
CA THR A 176 13.94 23.89 16.81
C THR A 176 13.51 23.85 18.29
N GLY A 177 13.69 22.71 18.96
CA GLY A 177 13.41 22.51 20.39
C GLY A 177 14.63 22.70 21.28
#